data_AF-A0A2V5NJ72-F1
#
_entry.id   AF-A0A2V5NJ72-F1
#
_cell.length_a   1.000
_cell.length_b   1.000
_cell.length_c   1.000
_cell.angle_alpha   90.00
_cell.angle_beta   90.00
_cell.angle_gamma   90.00
#
_symmetry.space_group_name_H-M   'P 1'
#
loop_
_entity.id
_entity.type
_entity.pdbx_description
1 polymer ?
#
loop_
_entity_poly.entity_id
_entity_poly.type
_entity_poly.pdbx_seq_one_letter_code
_entity_poly.pdbx_strand_id
1 'polypeptide(L)'
;MTSILLQGILTPTASSSTSDGFANFSDTPFVRPESTITTFDAPDAGTGPGQGTLPFAINPAGTVTGYYIDAGDARHGFLRTPDGAITTFDAPGAGTGPGQGTNAFSITAEGAIAGRYSDAGDVFHGFLRTPDGAITTFDVPGAGTGPGQGTRAANINPAEAIAGRYIDASDVSHGFLRAPDGTITTFDAPNAGTGPGQGTIVFAVDCLNPAGAITATSLDASNVYHGVLRAPDGTMTTFDAPGAGTGPFQGTLTFGINQAGTIEGDYVDASDVSHGLLRASDGTITTFDVPGAGTGAGQGTTPQNISTPGVVPGQYVDASDVSHGFVRAKHGAITTFDVPGAGTGPGQGTIPFCNNPVDAITGVYIDASDVNHGFLRGKPVSRSWYLFSVAVLYTISLTPRFREVRGPCLLPQINTQLKQGVNERIRRRYTHTALAQDA
;
A
#
# COMPACT_ATOMS: atom_id res chain seq x y z
N MET A 1 -34.41 -46.59 -23.50
CA MET A 1 -35.83 -46.33 -23.83
C MET A 1 -36.69 -46.80 -22.67
N THR A 2 -37.86 -46.19 -22.53
CA THR A 2 -39.00 -46.52 -21.64
C THR A 2 -39.05 -45.88 -20.24
N SER A 3 -39.78 -44.75 -20.23
CA SER A 3 -40.79 -44.25 -19.28
C SER A 3 -41.28 -45.16 -18.15
N ILE A 4 -41.58 -44.58 -16.97
CA ILE A 4 -42.73 -44.93 -16.11
C ILE A 4 -43.26 -43.66 -15.41
N LEU A 5 -44.59 -43.51 -15.38
CA LEU A 5 -45.37 -42.52 -14.64
C LEU A 5 -46.59 -43.24 -14.05
N LEU A 6 -46.85 -43.13 -12.74
CA LEU A 6 -48.16 -43.38 -12.12
C LEU A 6 -48.30 -42.69 -10.75
N GLN A 7 -49.53 -42.25 -10.47
CA GLN A 7 -50.01 -41.35 -9.41
C GLN A 7 -50.30 -42.01 -8.03
N GLY A 8 -50.46 -41.19 -6.97
CA GLY A 8 -51.22 -41.54 -5.76
C GLY A 8 -51.18 -40.47 -4.64
N ILE A 9 -52.35 -40.06 -4.15
CA ILE A 9 -52.66 -38.91 -3.26
C ILE A 9 -52.60 -39.26 -1.76
N LEU A 10 -52.24 -38.29 -0.87
CA LEU A 10 -52.81 -38.01 0.48
C LEU A 10 -52.22 -36.68 1.06
N THR A 11 -53.04 -35.89 1.79
CA THR A 11 -52.79 -34.56 2.42
C THR A 11 -52.44 -34.69 3.94
N PRO A 12 -52.26 -33.65 4.82
CA PRO A 12 -52.21 -32.16 4.69
C PRO A 12 -51.14 -31.39 5.58
N THR A 13 -51.14 -30.04 5.46
CA THR A 13 -50.85 -28.94 6.46
C THR A 13 -49.54 -28.13 6.52
N ALA A 14 -49.76 -26.80 6.43
CA ALA A 14 -49.03 -25.60 6.93
C ALA A 14 -47.64 -25.27 6.35
N SER A 15 -47.37 -24.04 5.86
CA SER A 15 -47.60 -22.76 6.54
C SER A 15 -48.15 -21.64 5.65
N SER A 16 -48.87 -20.74 6.33
CA SER A 16 -49.68 -19.63 5.84
C SER A 16 -48.86 -18.43 5.35
N SER A 17 -49.35 -17.84 4.28
CA SER A 17 -49.06 -16.52 3.75
C SER A 17 -49.18 -15.40 4.81
N THR A 18 -48.12 -14.61 4.97
CA THR A 18 -48.22 -13.22 5.42
C THR A 18 -47.78 -12.30 4.29
N SER A 19 -48.61 -11.31 4.03
CA SER A 19 -48.42 -10.20 3.11
C SER A 19 -47.29 -9.28 3.61
N ASP A 20 -46.10 -9.38 3.02
CA ASP A 20 -45.03 -8.43 3.29
C ASP A 20 -45.06 -7.30 2.26
N GLY A 21 -45.91 -6.31 2.55
CA GLY A 21 -45.91 -5.01 1.92
C GLY A 21 -44.83 -4.11 2.51
N PHE A 22 -43.56 -4.39 2.24
CA PHE A 22 -42.48 -3.40 2.32
C PHE A 22 -41.48 -3.69 1.21
N ALA A 23 -41.10 -2.65 0.47
CA ALA A 23 -40.15 -2.71 -0.63
C ALA A 23 -38.83 -3.33 -0.17
N ASN A 24 -38.61 -4.61 -0.50
CA ASN A 24 -37.34 -5.28 -0.28
C ASN A 24 -36.39 -4.88 -1.41
N PHE A 25 -35.52 -3.89 -1.15
CA PHE A 25 -34.44 -3.46 -2.05
C PHE A 25 -33.21 -4.39 -1.95
N SER A 26 -33.37 -5.66 -1.55
CA SER A 26 -32.23 -6.61 -1.42
C SER A 26 -31.81 -7.22 -2.76
N ASP A 27 -32.67 -7.22 -3.77
CA ASP A 27 -32.50 -8.07 -4.96
C ASP A 27 -32.22 -7.28 -6.26
N THR A 28 -32.01 -5.97 -6.18
CA THR A 28 -31.34 -5.25 -7.27
C THR A 28 -29.83 -5.44 -7.11
N PRO A 29 -29.10 -6.02 -8.08
CA PRO A 29 -27.65 -5.96 -8.06
C PRO A 29 -27.28 -4.48 -8.08
N PHE A 30 -26.88 -3.94 -6.93
CA PHE A 30 -26.15 -2.68 -6.88
C PHE A 30 -24.85 -2.97 -7.64
N VAL A 31 -24.82 -2.64 -8.93
CA VAL A 31 -23.61 -2.63 -9.74
C VAL A 31 -22.69 -1.63 -9.05
N ARG A 32 -21.79 -2.14 -8.19
CA ARG A 32 -20.73 -1.31 -7.63
C ARG A 32 -19.89 -0.87 -8.84
N PRO A 33 -19.61 0.42 -9.00
CA PRO A 33 -18.76 0.85 -10.11
C PRO A 33 -17.43 0.11 -10.04
N GLU A 34 -17.07 -0.52 -11.15
CA GLU A 34 -15.81 -1.26 -11.28
C GLU A 34 -14.63 -0.31 -11.06
N SER A 35 -13.53 -0.84 -10.52
CA SER A 35 -12.29 -0.08 -10.38
C SER A 35 -11.73 0.24 -11.77
N THR A 36 -11.29 1.48 -11.96
CA THR A 36 -10.62 1.94 -13.18
C THR A 36 -9.12 2.06 -12.93
N ILE A 37 -8.32 1.77 -13.95
CA ILE A 37 -6.86 1.99 -13.95
C ILE A 37 -6.57 3.27 -14.72
N THR A 38 -5.76 4.15 -14.13
CA THR A 38 -5.20 5.34 -14.78
C THR A 38 -3.69 5.23 -14.75
N THR A 39 -3.06 5.32 -15.92
CA THR A 39 -1.60 5.35 -16.03
C THR A 39 -1.09 6.78 -16.02
N PHE A 40 0.15 6.99 -15.58
CA PHE A 40 0.80 8.30 -15.58
C PHE A 40 2.32 8.16 -15.50
N ASP A 41 3.00 9.11 -16.12
CA ASP A 41 4.45 9.26 -16.02
C ASP A 41 4.80 10.67 -15.52
N ALA A 42 5.88 10.76 -14.73
CA ALA A 42 6.49 12.04 -14.41
C ALA A 42 7.05 12.68 -15.69
N PRO A 43 6.98 14.02 -15.82
CA PRO A 43 7.33 14.70 -17.07
C PRO A 43 8.80 14.51 -17.49
N ASP A 44 9.70 14.33 -16.51
CA ASP A 44 11.14 14.15 -16.73
C ASP A 44 11.59 12.69 -16.56
N ALA A 45 10.65 11.75 -16.51
CA ALA A 45 10.98 10.33 -16.46
C ALA A 45 11.65 9.87 -17.76
N GLY A 46 12.68 9.05 -17.63
CA GLY A 46 13.34 8.42 -18.76
C GLY A 46 12.45 7.37 -19.42
N THR A 47 12.71 7.11 -20.71
CA THR A 47 11.95 6.15 -21.53
C THR A 47 12.81 4.98 -21.99
N GLY A 48 13.98 4.79 -21.39
CA GLY A 48 14.85 3.64 -21.63
C GLY A 48 14.50 2.46 -20.71
N PRO A 49 15.02 1.25 -21.02
CA PRO A 49 14.87 0.07 -20.17
C PRO A 49 15.28 0.35 -18.73
N GLY A 50 14.42 0.02 -17.76
CA GLY A 50 14.64 0.25 -16.33
C GLY A 50 14.41 1.69 -15.86
N GLN A 51 14.15 2.64 -16.75
CA GLN A 51 13.78 4.02 -16.40
C GLN A 51 12.28 4.14 -16.19
N GLY A 52 11.80 5.32 -15.78
CA GLY A 52 10.36 5.61 -15.72
C GLY A 52 9.84 5.98 -14.33
N THR A 53 8.53 5.81 -14.10
CA THR A 53 7.82 6.34 -12.91
C THR A 53 7.39 5.23 -11.93
N LEU A 54 7.76 5.36 -10.66
CA LEU A 54 7.51 4.36 -9.62
C LEU A 54 6.74 4.94 -8.40
N PRO A 55 5.40 4.82 -8.36
CA PRO A 55 4.56 5.37 -7.29
C PRO A 55 4.43 4.44 -6.08
N PHE A 56 5.34 4.56 -5.12
CA PHE A 56 5.46 3.66 -3.97
C PHE A 56 4.36 3.80 -2.91
N ALA A 57 3.78 4.98 -2.70
CA ALA A 57 2.81 5.16 -1.62
C ALA A 57 1.68 6.14 -1.97
N ILE A 58 0.54 5.94 -1.31
CA ILE A 58 -0.67 6.75 -1.49
C ILE A 58 -1.34 7.02 -0.14
N ASN A 59 -1.62 8.29 0.17
CA ASN A 59 -2.34 8.64 1.39
C ASN A 59 -3.88 8.60 1.20
N PRO A 60 -4.68 8.72 2.29
CA PRO A 60 -6.15 8.70 2.19
C PRO A 60 -6.75 9.84 1.36
N ALA A 61 -6.04 10.95 1.19
CA ALA A 61 -6.48 12.06 0.34
C ALA A 61 -6.29 11.77 -1.17
N GLY A 62 -5.59 10.67 -1.51
CA GLY A 62 -5.25 10.30 -2.89
C GLY A 62 -3.97 10.96 -3.39
N THR A 63 -3.20 11.59 -2.51
CA THR A 63 -1.86 12.08 -2.84
C THR A 63 -0.91 10.90 -2.92
N VAL A 64 -0.18 10.80 -4.02
CA VAL A 64 0.78 9.73 -4.29
C VAL A 64 2.19 10.28 -4.14
N THR A 65 3.10 9.49 -3.58
CA THR A 65 4.54 9.78 -3.61
C THR A 65 5.30 8.56 -4.13
N GLY A 66 6.51 8.80 -4.59
CA GLY A 66 7.37 7.81 -5.21
C GLY A 66 8.62 8.49 -5.75
N TYR A 67 9.28 7.84 -6.67
CA TYR A 67 10.35 8.45 -7.44
C TYR A 67 10.23 8.09 -8.92
N TYR A 68 10.88 8.86 -9.78
CA TYR A 68 11.12 8.48 -11.17
C TYR A 68 12.61 8.39 -11.44
N ILE A 69 12.96 7.60 -12.43
CA ILE A 69 14.31 7.46 -12.97
C ILE A 69 14.34 8.24 -14.28
N ASP A 70 15.21 9.24 -14.37
CA ASP A 70 15.34 10.09 -15.55
C ASP A 70 16.16 9.42 -16.67
N ALA A 71 16.38 10.13 -17.78
CA ALA A 71 17.17 9.62 -18.90
C ALA A 71 18.67 9.42 -18.59
N GLY A 72 19.17 10.03 -17.51
CA GLY A 72 20.54 9.87 -16.99
C GLY A 72 20.65 8.80 -15.89
N ASP A 73 19.59 8.03 -15.66
CA ASP A 73 19.45 7.02 -14.60
C ASP A 73 19.52 7.59 -13.17
N ALA A 74 19.34 8.91 -13.00
CA ALA A 74 19.22 9.55 -11.70
C ALA A 74 17.79 9.43 -11.17
N ARG A 75 17.65 9.32 -9.85
CA ARG A 75 16.37 9.17 -9.16
C ARG A 75 15.90 10.49 -8.57
N HIS A 76 14.63 10.81 -8.79
CA HIS A 76 14.02 12.02 -8.27
C HIS A 76 12.73 11.71 -7.52
N GLY A 77 12.57 12.27 -6.33
CA GLY A 77 11.33 12.14 -5.56
C GLY A 77 10.21 12.92 -6.22
N PHE A 78 8.97 12.44 -6.12
CA PHE A 78 7.81 13.20 -6.59
C PHE A 78 6.61 13.12 -5.64
N LEU A 79 5.74 14.13 -5.77
CA LEU A 79 4.39 14.15 -5.24
C LEU A 79 3.42 14.27 -6.41
N ARG A 80 2.36 13.46 -6.42
CA ARG A 80 1.26 13.59 -7.38
C ARG A 80 -0.04 13.88 -6.63
N THR A 81 -0.68 14.99 -6.96
CA THR A 81 -1.98 15.37 -6.38
C THR A 81 -3.14 14.56 -7.01
N PRO A 82 -4.32 14.49 -6.37
CA PRO A 82 -5.46 13.73 -6.89
C PRO A 82 -5.95 14.17 -8.28
N ASP A 83 -5.76 15.44 -8.64
CA ASP A 83 -6.06 16.00 -9.96
C ASP A 83 -4.97 15.73 -11.01
N GLY A 84 -3.86 15.10 -10.60
CA GLY A 84 -2.81 14.61 -11.49
C GLY A 84 -1.60 15.50 -11.67
N ALA A 85 -1.53 16.65 -10.99
CA ALA A 85 -0.33 17.48 -11.02
C ALA A 85 0.83 16.77 -10.30
N ILE A 86 2.02 16.77 -10.92
CA ILE A 86 3.24 16.18 -10.38
C ILE A 86 4.19 17.29 -9.97
N THR A 87 4.78 17.17 -8.79
CA THR A 87 5.83 18.05 -8.25
C THR A 87 7.05 17.20 -7.91
N THR A 88 8.17 17.50 -8.56
CA THR A 88 9.47 16.88 -8.28
C THR A 88 10.13 17.52 -7.05
N PHE A 89 10.88 16.73 -6.28
CA PHE A 89 11.76 17.22 -5.23
C PHE A 89 12.98 16.30 -5.06
N ASP A 90 14.10 16.90 -4.64
CA ASP A 90 15.31 16.18 -4.28
C ASP A 90 15.77 16.53 -2.86
N ALA A 91 16.28 15.53 -2.14
CA ALA A 91 16.90 15.75 -0.85
C ALA A 91 18.19 16.58 -0.99
N PRO A 92 18.51 17.46 -0.03
CA PRO A 92 19.76 18.20 -0.07
C PRO A 92 20.94 17.22 0.04
N GLY A 93 21.85 17.28 -0.93
CA GLY A 93 23.01 16.37 -1.00
C GLY A 93 22.77 15.08 -1.81
N ALA A 94 21.59 14.91 -2.40
CA ALA A 94 21.34 13.82 -3.34
C ALA A 94 22.31 13.88 -4.54
N GLY A 95 22.87 12.72 -4.90
CA GLY A 95 23.69 12.57 -6.10
C GLY A 95 22.83 12.59 -7.36
N THR A 96 23.45 12.87 -8.50
CA THR A 96 22.79 12.98 -9.81
C THR A 96 23.37 12.01 -10.84
N GLY A 97 24.19 11.06 -10.41
CA GLY A 97 24.72 10.00 -11.27
C GLY A 97 23.74 8.82 -11.42
N PRO A 98 24.06 7.86 -12.29
CA PRO A 98 23.27 6.64 -12.47
C PRO A 98 23.06 5.89 -11.15
N GLY A 99 21.81 5.60 -10.80
CA GLY A 99 21.43 4.92 -9.57
C GLY A 99 21.47 5.79 -8.30
N GLN A 100 21.88 7.04 -8.40
CA GLN A 100 21.91 8.00 -7.29
C GLN A 100 20.58 8.76 -7.17
N GLY A 101 20.43 9.56 -6.12
CA GLY A 101 19.32 10.49 -6.01
C GLY A 101 18.27 10.10 -4.96
N THR A 102 17.09 10.69 -5.08
CA THR A 102 16.05 10.70 -4.04
C THR A 102 14.99 9.63 -4.27
N ASN A 103 14.71 8.80 -3.26
CA ASN A 103 13.64 7.81 -3.26
C ASN A 103 12.65 8.10 -2.13
N ALA A 104 11.43 8.49 -2.48
CA ALA A 104 10.33 8.66 -1.52
C ALA A 104 9.51 7.38 -1.43
N PHE A 105 9.31 6.87 -0.22
CA PHE A 105 8.75 5.54 0.00
C PHE A 105 7.43 5.53 0.76
N SER A 106 7.19 6.50 1.65
CA SER A 106 6.01 6.49 2.51
C SER A 106 5.49 7.91 2.76
N ILE A 107 4.18 8.04 2.96
CA ILE A 107 3.49 9.32 3.16
C ILE A 107 2.40 9.19 4.22
N THR A 108 2.34 10.14 5.15
CA THR A 108 1.28 10.21 6.17
C THR A 108 -0.01 10.81 5.61
N ALA A 109 -1.11 10.74 6.38
CA ALA A 109 -2.37 11.38 6.01
C ALA A 109 -2.24 12.90 5.89
N GLU A 110 -1.33 13.49 6.68
CA GLU A 110 -1.01 14.92 6.73
C GLU A 110 -0.06 15.34 5.61
N GLY A 111 0.57 14.38 4.91
CA GLY A 111 1.47 14.63 3.79
C GLY A 111 2.95 14.73 4.14
N ALA A 112 3.35 14.32 5.35
CA ALA A 112 4.76 14.13 5.68
C ALA A 112 5.28 12.88 4.96
N ILE A 113 6.49 12.95 4.42
CA ILE A 113 7.07 11.89 3.57
C ILE A 113 8.39 11.44 4.16
N ALA A 114 8.61 10.13 4.21
CA ALA A 114 9.91 9.55 4.54
C ALA A 114 10.46 8.77 3.35
N GLY A 115 11.79 8.74 3.29
CA GLY A 115 12.52 8.02 2.25
C GLY A 115 14.02 8.12 2.46
N ARG A 116 14.77 7.75 1.43
CA ARG A 116 16.23 7.81 1.44
C ARG A 116 16.76 8.47 0.18
N TYR A 117 17.97 9.00 0.25
CA TYR A 117 18.73 9.35 -0.95
C TYR A 117 20.10 8.69 -0.92
N SER A 118 20.69 8.51 -2.10
CA SER A 118 22.12 8.24 -2.22
C SER A 118 22.85 9.47 -2.74
N ASP A 119 23.99 9.78 -2.13
CA ASP A 119 24.84 10.89 -2.51
C ASP A 119 25.78 10.52 -3.68
N ALA A 120 26.71 11.42 -4.02
CA ALA A 120 27.68 11.19 -5.10
C ALA A 120 28.70 10.08 -4.80
N GLY A 121 28.83 9.65 -3.53
CA GLY A 121 29.67 8.53 -3.09
C GLY A 121 28.90 7.22 -2.96
N ASP A 122 27.64 7.18 -3.42
CA ASP A 122 26.71 6.04 -3.28
C ASP A 122 26.42 5.65 -1.82
N VAL A 123 26.56 6.60 -0.89
CA VAL A 123 26.19 6.43 0.53
C VAL A 123 24.73 6.77 0.72
N PHE A 124 23.99 5.92 1.45
CA PHE A 124 22.58 6.15 1.73
C PHE A 124 22.36 7.02 2.97
N HIS A 125 21.37 7.90 2.88
CA HIS A 125 20.94 8.78 3.96
C HIS A 125 19.41 8.76 4.09
N GLY A 126 18.90 8.90 5.32
CA GLY A 126 17.47 9.04 5.56
C GLY A 126 17.01 10.48 5.39
N PHE A 127 15.75 10.70 5.01
CA PHE A 127 15.12 12.02 5.05
C PHE A 127 13.68 11.98 5.55
N LEU A 128 13.25 13.12 6.10
CA LEU A 128 11.87 13.49 6.39
C LEU A 128 11.55 14.77 5.63
N ARG A 129 10.51 14.75 4.80
CA ARG A 129 9.96 15.91 4.11
C ARG A 129 8.63 16.30 4.76
N THR A 130 8.51 17.54 5.22
CA THR A 130 7.28 18.09 5.79
C THR A 130 6.27 18.47 4.68
N PRO A 131 4.97 18.64 5.01
CA PRO A 131 3.95 18.96 4.01
C PRO A 131 4.18 20.25 3.23
N ASP A 132 4.83 21.25 3.84
CA ASP A 132 5.25 22.51 3.21
C ASP A 132 6.50 22.37 2.33
N GLY A 133 7.14 21.20 2.34
CA GLY A 133 8.23 20.82 1.45
C GLY A 133 9.64 20.99 2.01
N ALA A 134 9.80 21.38 3.28
CA ALA A 134 11.12 21.36 3.90
C ALA A 134 11.61 19.91 4.06
N ILE A 135 12.89 19.68 3.76
CA ILE A 135 13.52 18.35 3.87
C ILE A 135 14.59 18.42 4.96
N THR A 136 14.47 17.51 5.94
CA THR A 136 15.50 17.25 6.95
C THR A 136 16.13 15.89 6.68
N THR A 137 17.44 15.83 6.62
CA THR A 137 18.19 14.59 6.44
C THR A 137 18.72 14.07 7.79
N PHE A 138 18.99 12.78 7.87
CA PHE A 138 19.54 12.16 9.07
C PHE A 138 20.29 10.87 8.76
N ASP A 139 21.27 10.58 9.61
CA ASP A 139 22.02 9.33 9.61
C ASP A 139 21.87 8.60 10.94
N VAL A 140 21.76 7.28 10.87
CA VAL A 140 21.76 6.42 12.05
C VAL A 140 23.18 6.30 12.59
N PRO A 141 23.40 6.52 13.90
CA PRO A 141 24.70 6.25 14.51
C PRO A 141 25.15 4.81 14.27
N GLY A 142 26.37 4.63 13.73
CA GLY A 142 26.91 3.31 13.38
C GLY A 142 26.71 2.90 11.92
N ALA A 143 25.99 3.69 11.12
CA ALA A 143 25.90 3.46 9.68
C ALA A 143 27.27 3.63 8.99
N GLY A 144 27.55 2.78 8.01
CA GLY A 144 28.75 2.84 7.19
C GLY A 144 28.71 4.01 6.21
N THR A 145 29.87 4.42 5.74
CA THR A 145 30.06 5.56 4.82
C THR A 145 30.69 5.14 3.49
N GLY A 146 30.74 3.83 3.21
CA GLY A 146 31.17 3.30 1.93
C GLY A 146 30.03 3.21 0.91
N PRO A 147 30.34 3.02 -0.38
CA PRO A 147 29.35 2.79 -1.42
C PRO A 147 28.39 1.65 -1.05
N GLY A 148 27.08 1.88 -1.14
CA GLY A 148 26.07 0.89 -0.79
C GLY A 148 25.69 0.84 0.71
N GLN A 149 26.49 1.45 1.59
CA GLN A 149 26.25 1.49 3.04
C GLN A 149 25.36 2.67 3.43
N GLY A 150 25.09 2.84 4.72
CA GLY A 150 24.39 4.03 5.23
C GLY A 150 22.95 3.78 5.65
N THR A 151 22.19 4.86 5.81
CA THR A 151 20.84 4.90 6.37
C THR A 151 19.77 4.76 5.28
N ARG A 152 18.91 3.75 5.40
CA ARG A 152 17.83 3.46 4.45
C ARG A 152 16.47 3.51 5.14
N ALA A 153 15.92 4.71 5.30
CA ALA A 153 14.56 4.90 5.81
C ALA A 153 13.50 4.42 4.80
N ALA A 154 12.40 3.85 5.30
CA ALA A 154 11.38 3.20 4.49
C ALA A 154 9.95 3.69 4.80
N ASN A 155 9.47 3.51 6.04
CA ASN A 155 8.09 3.81 6.42
C ASN A 155 8.01 4.94 7.46
N ILE A 156 6.97 5.77 7.36
CA ILE A 156 6.58 6.76 8.38
C ILE A 156 5.16 6.51 8.85
N ASN A 157 4.94 6.59 10.17
CA ASN A 157 3.61 6.45 10.75
C ASN A 157 2.96 7.81 11.08
N PRO A 158 1.67 7.87 11.46
CA PRO A 158 0.98 9.13 11.79
C PRO A 158 1.55 9.89 12.99
N ALA A 159 2.38 9.25 13.83
CA ALA A 159 3.09 9.92 14.90
C ALA A 159 4.40 10.56 14.43
N GLU A 160 4.74 10.47 13.13
CA GLU A 160 6.02 10.87 12.53
C GLU A 160 7.23 10.06 13.01
N ALA A 161 6.98 8.85 13.53
CA ALA A 161 8.05 7.89 13.75
C ALA A 161 8.42 7.23 12.40
N ILE A 162 9.72 7.01 12.18
CA ILE A 162 10.26 6.48 10.93
C ILE A 162 10.99 5.16 11.22
N ALA A 163 10.65 4.11 10.47
CA ALA A 163 11.35 2.84 10.51
C ALA A 163 12.14 2.59 9.22
N GLY A 164 13.21 1.83 9.35
CA GLY A 164 14.04 1.41 8.22
C GLY A 164 15.21 0.56 8.69
N ARG A 165 16.21 0.43 7.83
CA ARG A 165 17.47 -0.23 8.16
C ARG A 165 18.66 0.69 7.93
N TYR A 166 19.79 0.39 8.55
CA TYR A 166 21.08 0.90 8.12
C TYR A 166 22.02 -0.25 7.81
N ILE A 167 23.00 0.02 6.95
CA ILE A 167 24.09 -0.90 6.64
C ILE A 167 25.35 -0.32 7.26
N ASP A 168 26.01 -1.08 8.11
CA ASP A 168 27.23 -0.67 8.80
C ASP A 168 28.47 -0.78 7.90
N ALA A 169 29.66 -0.47 8.46
CA ALA A 169 30.92 -0.56 7.72
C ALA A 169 31.36 -1.99 7.38
N SER A 170 30.72 -3.01 7.97
CA SER A 170 30.95 -4.44 7.73
C SER A 170 29.93 -5.04 6.75
N ASP A 171 29.11 -4.19 6.13
CA ASP A 171 28.00 -4.55 5.25
C ASP A 171 26.90 -5.39 5.93
N VAL A 172 26.73 -5.26 7.25
CA VAL A 172 25.66 -5.90 8.03
C VAL A 172 24.45 -4.97 8.12
N SER A 173 23.26 -5.53 7.93
CA SER A 173 21.99 -4.79 8.07
C SER A 173 21.49 -4.78 9.50
N HIS A 174 21.04 -3.62 9.96
CA HIS A 174 20.46 -3.41 11.28
C HIS A 174 19.15 -2.65 11.18
N GLY A 175 18.16 -2.98 12.02
CA GLY A 175 16.91 -2.23 12.08
C GLY A 175 17.06 -0.92 12.88
N PHE A 176 16.27 0.09 12.54
CA PHE A 176 16.15 1.30 13.38
C PHE A 176 14.71 1.82 13.45
N LEU A 177 14.44 2.54 14.53
CA LEU A 177 13.25 3.36 14.74
C LEU A 177 13.70 4.77 15.15
N ARG A 178 13.34 5.77 14.35
CA ARG A 178 13.52 7.19 14.66
C ARG A 178 12.23 7.75 15.23
N ALA A 179 12.29 8.28 16.45
CA ALA A 179 11.20 8.98 17.10
C ALA A 179 10.98 10.38 16.48
N PRO A 180 9.82 11.02 16.74
CA PRO A 180 9.49 12.32 16.14
C PRO A 180 10.46 13.44 16.56
N ASP A 181 10.99 13.36 17.78
CA ASP A 181 12.02 14.25 18.31
C ASP A 181 13.43 14.04 17.69
N GLY A 182 13.56 13.03 16.82
CA GLY A 182 14.80 12.66 16.15
C GLY A 182 15.68 11.66 16.89
N THR A 183 15.27 11.18 18.06
CA THR A 183 15.98 10.11 18.77
C THR A 183 15.92 8.82 17.97
N ILE A 184 17.06 8.17 17.74
CA ILE A 184 17.16 6.92 16.98
C ILE A 184 17.47 5.76 17.93
N THR A 185 16.68 4.70 17.83
CA THR A 185 16.92 3.41 18.49
C THR A 185 17.22 2.37 17.43
N THR A 186 18.32 1.63 17.57
CA THR A 186 18.68 0.51 16.69
C THR A 186 18.28 -0.82 17.31
N PHE A 187 18.11 -1.85 16.49
CA PHE A 187 17.76 -3.19 16.95
C PHE A 187 18.20 -4.27 15.97
N ASP A 188 18.51 -5.45 16.51
CA ASP A 188 18.86 -6.65 15.77
C ASP A 188 17.99 -7.82 16.20
N ALA A 189 17.44 -8.55 15.22
CA ALA A 189 16.72 -9.78 15.47
C ALA A 189 17.63 -10.80 16.18
N PRO A 190 17.10 -11.59 17.13
CA PRO A 190 17.93 -12.50 17.94
C PRO A 190 18.72 -13.56 17.15
N ASN A 191 18.27 -13.90 15.95
CA ASN A 191 18.88 -14.88 15.04
C ASN A 191 19.60 -14.24 13.83
N ALA A 192 19.70 -12.92 13.78
CA ALA A 192 20.32 -12.21 12.66
C ALA A 192 21.79 -12.62 12.51
N GLY A 193 22.21 -12.90 11.27
CA GLY A 193 23.60 -13.13 10.93
C GLY A 193 24.43 -11.84 11.04
N THR A 194 25.74 -11.99 11.22
CA THR A 194 26.68 -10.87 11.37
C THR A 194 27.70 -10.79 10.25
N GLY A 195 27.51 -11.58 9.18
CA GLY A 195 28.34 -11.53 7.99
C GLY A 195 27.87 -10.46 6.99
N PRO A 196 28.73 -10.07 6.03
CA PRO A 196 28.35 -9.15 4.95
C PRO A 196 27.08 -9.61 4.24
N GLY A 197 26.11 -8.69 4.09
CA GLY A 197 24.80 -8.93 3.47
C GLY A 197 23.75 -9.57 4.39
N GLN A 198 24.11 -10.00 5.60
CA GLN A 198 23.21 -10.58 6.59
C GLN A 198 22.62 -9.51 7.52
N GLY A 199 21.80 -9.94 8.48
CA GLY A 199 21.36 -9.07 9.56
C GLY A 199 19.84 -8.89 9.63
N THR A 200 19.42 -7.76 10.21
CA THR A 200 18.00 -7.39 10.33
C THR A 200 17.61 -6.42 9.22
N ILE A 201 16.70 -6.85 8.37
CA ILE A 201 16.35 -6.17 7.14
C ILE A 201 14.91 -5.66 7.21
N VAL A 202 14.78 -4.33 7.30
CA VAL A 202 13.51 -3.61 7.17
C VAL A 202 13.43 -3.10 5.73
N PHE A 203 12.69 -3.79 4.87
CA PHE A 203 12.66 -3.52 3.43
C PHE A 203 11.58 -2.54 2.98
N ALA A 204 10.46 -2.47 3.69
CA ALA A 204 9.19 -2.19 3.05
C ALA A 204 8.48 -0.92 3.53
N VAL A 205 7.64 -0.41 2.64
CA VAL A 205 7.01 0.92 2.73
C VAL A 205 5.88 1.00 3.75
N ASP A 206 5.44 -0.14 4.31
CA ASP A 206 4.36 -0.26 5.31
C ASP A 206 4.78 -1.13 6.52
N CYS A 207 6.08 -1.15 6.82
CA CYS A 207 6.66 -2.02 7.85
C CYS A 207 6.41 -1.57 9.30
N LEU A 208 5.87 -0.36 9.55
CA LEU A 208 5.65 0.19 10.89
C LEU A 208 4.18 0.62 11.04
N ASN A 209 3.52 0.12 12.09
CA ASN A 209 2.12 0.46 12.36
C ASN A 209 1.99 1.67 13.32
N PRO A 210 0.76 2.23 13.47
CA PRO A 210 0.54 3.37 14.37
C PRO A 210 0.83 3.10 15.84
N ALA A 211 0.87 1.85 16.28
CA ALA A 211 1.20 1.49 17.66
C ALA A 211 2.72 1.44 17.90
N GLY A 212 3.55 1.55 16.86
CA GLY A 212 5.01 1.45 16.97
C GLY A 212 5.56 0.04 16.78
N ALA A 213 4.71 -0.94 16.39
CA ALA A 213 5.18 -2.27 16.05
C ALA A 213 5.78 -2.28 14.65
N ILE A 214 6.88 -3.03 14.46
CA ILE A 214 7.62 -3.11 13.20
C ILE A 214 7.67 -4.56 12.76
N THR A 215 7.36 -4.82 11.49
CA THR A 215 7.70 -6.08 10.83
C THR A 215 9.01 -5.96 10.08
N ALA A 216 9.82 -7.00 10.09
CA ALA A 216 11.11 -7.05 9.42
C ALA A 216 11.43 -8.50 9.01
N THR A 217 12.53 -8.67 8.28
CA THR A 217 13.07 -9.98 7.94
C THR A 217 14.48 -10.08 8.49
N SER A 218 14.84 -11.16 9.18
CA SER A 218 16.23 -11.45 9.52
C SER A 218 16.83 -12.40 8.49
N LEU A 219 18.05 -12.12 8.03
CA LEU A 219 18.87 -13.09 7.30
C LEU A 219 19.92 -13.64 8.27
N ASP A 220 19.84 -14.94 8.56
CA ASP A 220 20.69 -15.59 9.55
C ASP A 220 22.11 -15.89 9.02
N ALA A 221 22.95 -16.52 9.85
CA ALA A 221 24.32 -16.88 9.48
C ALA A 221 24.41 -17.92 8.32
N SER A 222 23.33 -18.66 8.08
CA SER A 222 23.18 -19.64 6.99
C SER A 222 22.56 -19.01 5.73
N ASN A 223 22.27 -17.71 5.76
CA ASN A 223 21.53 -16.97 4.76
C ASN A 223 20.07 -17.47 4.59
N VAL A 224 19.41 -17.89 5.66
CA VAL A 224 17.97 -18.21 5.66
C VAL A 224 17.18 -17.00 6.15
N TYR A 225 16.06 -16.70 5.47
CA TYR A 225 15.15 -15.62 5.85
C TYR A 225 14.18 -16.09 6.95
N HIS A 226 13.95 -15.23 7.94
CA HIS A 226 12.92 -15.43 8.96
C HIS A 226 12.10 -14.15 9.15
N GLY A 227 10.81 -14.31 9.41
CA GLY A 227 9.94 -13.19 9.76
C GLY A 227 10.26 -12.69 11.16
N VAL A 228 10.21 -11.36 11.34
CA VAL A 228 10.49 -10.69 12.62
C VAL A 228 9.36 -9.73 12.92
N LEU A 229 8.82 -9.80 14.14
CA LEU A 229 7.95 -8.77 14.71
C LEU A 229 8.66 -8.14 15.91
N ARG A 230 8.90 -6.83 15.84
CA ARG A 230 9.28 -6.00 16.98
C ARG A 230 8.05 -5.32 17.55
N ALA A 231 7.69 -5.66 18.78
CA ALA A 231 6.61 -5.03 19.52
C ALA A 231 6.96 -3.57 19.90
N PRO A 232 5.98 -2.72 20.25
CA PRO A 232 6.22 -1.33 20.63
C PRO A 232 7.18 -1.16 21.82
N ASP A 233 7.21 -2.11 22.74
CA ASP A 233 8.13 -2.14 23.89
C ASP A 233 9.56 -2.58 23.53
N GLY A 234 9.80 -2.94 22.27
CA GLY A 234 11.08 -3.41 21.76
C GLY A 234 11.30 -4.92 21.83
N THR A 235 10.36 -5.68 22.40
CA THR A 235 10.42 -7.15 22.38
C THR A 235 10.39 -7.65 20.93
N MET A 236 11.29 -8.56 20.57
CA MET A 236 11.36 -9.13 19.23
C MET A 236 11.01 -10.62 19.25
N THR A 237 10.16 -11.02 18.30
CA THR A 237 9.80 -12.42 18.05
C THR A 237 10.12 -12.78 16.61
N THR A 238 10.85 -13.86 16.41
CA THR A 238 11.10 -14.46 15.09
C THR A 238 10.05 -15.55 14.81
N PHE A 239 9.74 -15.78 13.54
CA PHE A 239 8.81 -16.82 13.12
C PHE A 239 9.06 -17.27 11.69
N ASP A 240 8.66 -18.51 11.40
CA ASP A 240 8.75 -19.10 10.07
C ASP A 240 7.37 -19.57 9.59
N ALA A 241 7.07 -19.34 8.32
CA ALA A 241 5.89 -19.86 7.68
C ALA A 241 5.96 -21.39 7.55
N PRO A 242 4.83 -22.10 7.73
CA PRO A 242 4.78 -23.52 7.41
C PRO A 242 5.09 -23.75 5.91
N GLY A 243 6.12 -24.54 5.63
CA GLY A 243 6.54 -24.82 4.25
C GLY A 243 7.69 -23.95 3.72
N ALA A 244 8.15 -22.99 4.52
CA ALA A 244 9.35 -22.21 4.19
C ALA A 244 10.58 -23.11 4.01
N GLY A 245 11.36 -22.83 2.95
CA GLY A 245 12.64 -23.49 2.71
C GLY A 245 13.67 -23.08 3.76
N THR A 246 14.70 -23.90 3.92
CA THR A 246 15.79 -23.69 4.87
C THR A 246 17.16 -23.59 4.20
N GLY A 247 17.18 -23.49 2.87
CA GLY A 247 18.37 -23.24 2.09
C GLY A 247 18.74 -21.76 2.05
N PRO A 248 19.94 -21.41 1.56
CA PRO A 248 20.35 -20.03 1.36
C PRO A 248 19.34 -19.28 0.48
N PHE A 249 18.94 -18.10 0.92
CA PHE A 249 17.96 -17.18 0.32
C PHE A 249 16.53 -17.74 0.20
N GLN A 250 16.24 -18.84 0.90
CA GLN A 250 14.88 -19.33 1.13
C GLN A 250 14.39 -18.83 2.49
N GLY A 251 13.12 -19.10 2.83
CA GLY A 251 12.59 -18.81 4.16
C GLY A 251 11.43 -17.83 4.14
N THR A 252 11.20 -17.16 5.27
CA THR A 252 10.04 -16.28 5.48
C THR A 252 10.42 -14.81 5.39
N LEU A 253 9.74 -14.05 4.53
CA LEU A 253 9.91 -12.61 4.38
C LEU A 253 8.64 -11.87 4.82
N THR A 254 8.78 -10.64 5.33
CA THR A 254 7.64 -9.79 5.68
C THR A 254 7.82 -8.39 5.10
N PHE A 255 6.71 -7.77 4.71
CA PHE A 255 6.75 -6.47 4.04
C PHE A 255 5.87 -5.43 4.76
N GLY A 256 4.66 -5.77 5.17
CA GLY A 256 3.75 -4.80 5.80
C GLY A 256 3.13 -5.30 7.09
N ILE A 257 2.69 -4.35 7.92
CA ILE A 257 1.92 -4.60 9.13
C ILE A 257 0.79 -3.58 9.26
N ASN A 258 -0.45 -4.07 9.32
CA ASN A 258 -1.59 -3.17 9.46
C ASN A 258 -1.81 -2.74 10.92
N GLN A 259 -2.79 -1.85 11.13
CA GLN A 259 -3.15 -1.33 12.46
C GLN A 259 -3.60 -2.43 13.44
N ALA A 260 -4.17 -3.53 12.94
CA ALA A 260 -4.58 -4.67 13.78
C ALA A 260 -3.39 -5.58 14.15
N GLY A 261 -2.18 -5.30 13.67
CA GLY A 261 -1.01 -6.14 13.86
C GLY A 261 -0.99 -7.39 12.99
N THR A 262 -1.81 -7.44 11.94
CA THR A 262 -1.68 -8.46 10.91
C THR A 262 -0.51 -8.11 10.02
N ILE A 263 0.41 -9.05 9.87
CA ILE A 263 1.60 -8.93 9.02
C ILE A 263 1.33 -9.66 7.72
N GLU A 264 1.71 -9.08 6.58
CA GLU A 264 1.80 -9.79 5.31
C GLU A 264 3.25 -9.95 4.86
N GLY A 265 3.44 -10.93 4.00
CA GLY A 265 4.72 -11.25 3.39
C GLY A 265 4.58 -12.38 2.40
N ASP A 266 5.70 -12.99 2.04
CA ASP A 266 5.76 -14.28 1.39
C ASP A 266 6.77 -15.20 2.07
N TYR A 267 6.77 -16.47 1.68
CA TYR A 267 7.88 -17.36 1.97
C TYR A 267 8.35 -18.03 0.69
N VAL A 268 9.65 -18.25 0.61
CA VAL A 268 10.31 -19.01 -0.46
C VAL A 268 10.48 -20.43 0.05
N ASP A 269 9.91 -21.39 -0.68
CA ASP A 269 9.98 -22.82 -0.34
C ASP A 269 11.33 -23.45 -0.74
N ALA A 270 11.46 -24.77 -0.55
CA ALA A 270 12.68 -25.50 -0.91
C ALA A 270 12.92 -25.61 -2.43
N SER A 271 11.93 -25.25 -3.25
CA SER A 271 11.97 -25.24 -4.71
C SER A 271 12.18 -23.83 -5.27
N ASP A 272 12.46 -22.86 -4.41
CA ASP A 272 12.61 -21.44 -4.71
C ASP A 272 11.32 -20.79 -5.27
N VAL A 273 10.15 -21.28 -4.88
CA VAL A 273 8.83 -20.72 -5.24
C VAL A 273 8.33 -19.81 -4.12
N SER A 274 7.85 -18.61 -4.46
CA SER A 274 7.24 -17.67 -3.52
C SER A 274 5.77 -18.00 -3.26
N HIS A 275 5.37 -17.95 -1.99
CA HIS A 275 4.00 -18.18 -1.54
C HIS A 275 3.54 -17.06 -0.60
N GLY A 276 2.36 -16.50 -0.83
CA GLY A 276 1.85 -15.42 0.01
C GLY A 276 1.54 -15.90 1.43
N LEU A 277 1.79 -15.05 2.43
CA LEU A 277 1.44 -15.32 3.83
C LEU A 277 0.74 -14.15 4.51
N LEU A 278 -0.03 -14.48 5.54
CA LEU A 278 -0.54 -13.57 6.54
C LEU A 278 -0.29 -14.14 7.92
N ARG A 279 0.27 -13.34 8.82
CA ARG A 279 0.40 -13.66 10.24
C ARG A 279 -0.54 -12.76 11.04
N ALA A 280 -1.52 -13.37 11.71
CA ALA A 280 -2.43 -12.68 12.61
C ALA A 280 -1.72 -12.21 13.89
N SER A 281 -2.35 -11.31 14.63
CA SER A 281 -1.79 -10.75 15.88
C SER A 281 -1.60 -11.79 16.99
N ASP A 282 -2.34 -12.90 16.93
CA ASP A 282 -2.18 -14.05 17.84
C ASP A 282 -1.05 -15.01 17.43
N GLY A 283 -0.38 -14.73 16.32
CA GLY A 283 0.71 -15.54 15.78
C GLY A 283 0.29 -16.61 14.78
N THR A 284 -1.01 -16.78 14.52
CA THR A 284 -1.49 -17.73 13.51
C THR A 284 -1.02 -17.32 12.12
N ILE A 285 -0.35 -18.22 11.40
CA ILE A 285 0.09 -18.02 10.01
C ILE A 285 -0.85 -18.75 9.07
N THR A 286 -1.32 -18.04 8.04
CA THR A 286 -2.07 -18.60 6.91
C THR A 286 -1.34 -18.28 5.62
N THR A 287 -1.26 -19.25 4.72
CA THR A 287 -0.60 -19.10 3.42
C THR A 287 -1.62 -19.11 2.29
N PHE A 288 -1.25 -18.59 1.12
CA PHE A 288 -2.10 -18.58 -0.06
C PHE A 288 -1.29 -18.43 -1.35
N ASP A 289 -1.81 -19.02 -2.42
CA ASP A 289 -1.30 -18.86 -3.78
C ASP A 289 -2.38 -18.24 -4.67
N VAL A 290 -1.95 -17.36 -5.57
CA VAL A 290 -2.83 -16.80 -6.60
C VAL A 290 -3.05 -17.83 -7.70
N PRO A 291 -4.29 -18.11 -8.12
CA PRO A 291 -4.55 -18.96 -9.28
C PRO A 291 -3.85 -18.41 -10.54
N GLY A 292 -3.02 -19.23 -11.18
CA GLY A 292 -2.23 -18.84 -12.35
C GLY A 292 -0.76 -18.51 -12.03
N ALA A 293 -0.37 -18.46 -10.75
CA ALA A 293 1.03 -18.37 -10.37
C ALA A 293 1.84 -19.57 -10.87
N GLY A 294 3.07 -19.29 -11.31
CA GLY A 294 4.04 -20.30 -11.69
C GLY A 294 4.56 -21.07 -10.47
N THR A 295 5.15 -22.24 -10.74
CA THR A 295 5.69 -23.14 -9.71
C THR A 295 7.18 -23.44 -9.93
N GLY A 296 7.85 -22.66 -10.78
CA GLY A 296 9.29 -22.72 -10.99
C GLY A 296 10.04 -21.78 -10.04
N ALA A 297 11.35 -21.96 -9.95
CA ALA A 297 12.22 -21.09 -9.16
C ALA A 297 12.07 -19.61 -9.59
N GLY A 298 11.84 -18.72 -8.63
CA GLY A 298 11.61 -17.29 -8.86
C GLY A 298 10.19 -16.92 -9.28
N GLN A 299 9.28 -17.90 -9.40
CA GLN A 299 7.87 -17.69 -9.70
C GLN A 299 7.05 -17.72 -8.41
N GLY A 300 5.74 -17.45 -8.51
CA GLY A 300 4.81 -17.62 -7.40
C GLY A 300 4.10 -16.34 -6.99
N THR A 301 3.69 -16.25 -5.73
CA THR A 301 2.85 -15.18 -5.19
C THR A 301 3.61 -14.31 -4.21
N THR A 302 3.69 -13.00 -4.47
CA THR A 302 4.36 -12.03 -3.59
C THR A 302 3.43 -10.85 -3.28
N PRO A 303 2.83 -10.84 -2.07
CA PRO A 303 2.15 -9.67 -1.51
C PRO A 303 3.09 -8.46 -1.37
N GLN A 304 2.54 -7.24 -1.40
CA GLN A 304 3.34 -6.01 -1.38
C GLN A 304 2.91 -5.01 -0.29
N ASN A 305 1.66 -5.09 0.16
CA ASN A 305 1.12 -4.25 1.24
C ASN A 305 -0.10 -4.93 1.89
N ILE A 306 -0.45 -4.49 3.09
CA ILE A 306 -1.73 -4.73 3.76
C ILE A 306 -2.35 -3.43 4.32
N SER A 307 -3.53 -3.08 3.80
CA SER A 307 -4.32 -1.95 4.31
C SER A 307 -4.96 -2.23 5.68
N THR A 308 -5.45 -1.18 6.36
CA THR A 308 -6.21 -1.28 7.62
C THR A 308 -7.37 -2.29 7.57
N PRO A 309 -8.19 -2.36 6.50
CA PRO A 309 -9.23 -3.39 6.39
C PRO A 309 -8.71 -4.82 6.17
N GLY A 310 -7.41 -5.01 5.93
CA GLY A 310 -6.80 -6.30 5.60
C GLY A 310 -6.91 -6.67 4.13
N VAL A 311 -7.01 -5.69 3.23
CA VAL A 311 -6.91 -5.90 1.78
C VAL A 311 -5.44 -5.86 1.39
N VAL A 312 -5.01 -6.87 0.63
CA VAL A 312 -3.62 -7.13 0.29
C VAL A 312 -3.44 -7.09 -1.23
N PRO A 313 -2.90 -6.01 -1.80
CA PRO A 313 -2.39 -6.05 -3.17
C PRO A 313 -1.05 -6.79 -3.23
N GLY A 314 -0.71 -7.26 -4.43
CA GLY A 314 0.60 -7.81 -4.71
C GLY A 314 0.70 -8.25 -6.15
N GLN A 315 1.77 -8.96 -6.48
CA GLN A 315 1.97 -9.58 -7.78
C GLN A 315 2.05 -11.10 -7.68
N TYR A 316 1.74 -11.77 -8.77
CA TYR A 316 2.21 -13.13 -8.98
C TYR A 316 2.98 -13.22 -10.29
N VAL A 317 4.01 -14.06 -10.29
CA VAL A 317 4.80 -14.37 -11.48
C VAL A 317 4.30 -15.70 -12.02
N ASP A 318 3.87 -15.72 -13.28
CA ASP A 318 3.33 -16.91 -13.94
C ASP A 318 4.44 -17.86 -14.44
N ALA A 319 4.06 -18.95 -15.11
CA ALA A 319 5.01 -19.92 -15.66
C ALA A 319 5.87 -19.39 -16.83
N SER A 320 5.52 -18.22 -17.36
CA SER A 320 6.23 -17.51 -18.44
C SER A 320 7.11 -16.37 -17.91
N ASP A 321 7.26 -16.29 -16.58
CA ASP A 321 7.97 -15.23 -15.86
C ASP A 321 7.36 -13.83 -16.05
N VAL A 322 6.06 -13.74 -16.33
CA VAL A 322 5.31 -12.48 -16.46
C VAL A 322 4.66 -12.13 -15.13
N SER A 323 4.77 -10.86 -14.72
CA SER A 323 4.17 -10.35 -13.49
C SER A 323 2.72 -9.92 -13.72
N HIS A 324 1.84 -10.32 -12.83
CA HIS A 324 0.41 -9.98 -12.86
C HIS A 324 -0.04 -9.41 -11.52
N GLY A 325 -0.89 -8.39 -11.56
CA GLY A 325 -1.43 -7.79 -10.35
C GLY A 325 -2.52 -8.65 -9.72
N PHE A 326 -2.57 -8.72 -8.39
CA PHE A 326 -3.71 -9.26 -7.66
C PHE A 326 -4.15 -8.37 -6.51
N VAL A 327 -5.39 -8.58 -6.06
CA VAL A 327 -5.93 -8.04 -4.82
C VAL A 327 -6.61 -9.18 -4.06
N ARG A 328 -6.14 -9.43 -2.84
CA ARG A 328 -6.77 -10.35 -1.90
C ARG A 328 -7.62 -9.58 -0.90
N ALA A 329 -8.91 -9.85 -0.89
CA ALA A 329 -9.84 -9.33 0.10
C ALA A 329 -9.56 -9.92 1.49
N LYS A 330 -10.02 -9.24 2.55
CA LYS A 330 -9.90 -9.70 3.95
C LYS A 330 -10.33 -11.15 4.16
N HIS A 331 -11.40 -11.57 3.48
CA HIS A 331 -11.99 -12.91 3.58
C HIS A 331 -11.35 -13.94 2.62
N GLY A 332 -10.25 -13.60 1.95
CA GLY A 332 -9.45 -14.52 1.14
C GLY A 332 -9.80 -14.59 -0.33
N ALA A 333 -10.87 -13.92 -0.80
CA ALA A 333 -11.16 -13.85 -2.23
C ALA A 333 -10.05 -13.08 -2.96
N ILE A 334 -9.52 -13.66 -4.05
CA ILE A 334 -8.45 -13.08 -4.87
C ILE A 334 -9.04 -12.66 -6.22
N THR A 335 -8.69 -11.46 -6.66
CA THR A 335 -8.98 -10.96 -8.01
C THR A 335 -7.67 -10.55 -8.68
N THR A 336 -7.43 -10.99 -9.90
CA THR A 336 -6.25 -10.63 -10.70
C THR A 336 -6.57 -9.50 -11.68
N PHE A 337 -5.55 -8.77 -12.11
CA PHE A 337 -5.68 -7.71 -13.11
C PHE A 337 -4.32 -7.39 -13.75
N ASP A 338 -4.37 -6.97 -15.01
CA ASP A 338 -3.24 -6.41 -15.74
C ASP A 338 -3.53 -4.97 -16.16
N VAL A 339 -2.52 -4.11 -16.11
CA VAL A 339 -2.60 -2.75 -16.61
C VAL A 339 -2.56 -2.76 -18.14
N PRO A 340 -3.47 -2.05 -18.83
CA PRO A 340 -3.36 -1.89 -20.28
C PRO A 340 -2.02 -1.29 -20.68
N GLY A 341 -1.28 -1.97 -21.57
CA GLY A 341 0.06 -1.57 -22.00
C GLY A 341 1.21 -2.31 -21.29
N ALA A 342 0.91 -3.12 -20.28
CA ALA A 342 1.89 -4.01 -19.68
C ALA A 342 2.47 -4.99 -20.72
N GLY A 343 3.79 -5.19 -20.65
CA GLY A 343 4.49 -6.18 -21.45
C GLY A 343 4.13 -7.60 -21.02
N THR A 344 4.35 -8.55 -21.92
CA THR A 344 4.03 -9.98 -21.71
C THR A 344 5.27 -10.87 -21.84
N GLY A 345 6.46 -10.27 -21.81
CA GLY A 345 7.73 -10.99 -21.77
C GLY A 345 8.19 -11.26 -20.34
N PRO A 346 9.20 -12.14 -20.16
CA PRO A 346 9.82 -12.40 -18.86
C PRO A 346 10.28 -11.11 -18.18
N GLY A 347 9.93 -10.92 -16.90
CA GLY A 347 10.27 -9.74 -16.12
C GLY A 347 9.41 -8.49 -16.40
N GLN A 348 8.45 -8.57 -17.32
CA GLN A 348 7.50 -7.50 -17.62
C GLN A 348 6.19 -7.73 -16.87
N GLY A 349 5.25 -6.78 -16.98
CA GLY A 349 3.89 -6.97 -16.49
C GLY A 349 3.46 -5.96 -15.43
N THR A 350 2.52 -6.34 -14.57
CA THR A 350 1.87 -5.46 -13.59
C THR A 350 2.32 -5.75 -12.16
N ILE A 351 2.81 -4.73 -11.46
CA ILE A 351 3.35 -4.82 -10.11
C ILE A 351 2.68 -3.78 -9.19
N PRO A 352 1.63 -4.16 -8.46
CA PRO A 352 1.02 -3.32 -7.43
C PRO A 352 1.98 -3.10 -6.26
N PHE A 353 2.03 -1.88 -5.71
CA PHE A 353 2.84 -1.55 -4.53
C PHE A 353 1.97 -1.33 -3.30
N CYS A 354 1.31 -0.18 -3.21
CA CYS A 354 0.67 0.28 -1.99
C CYS A 354 -0.83 0.46 -2.20
N ASN A 355 -1.62 0.31 -1.13
CA ASN A 355 -3.02 0.67 -1.10
C ASN A 355 -3.40 1.60 0.05
N ASN A 356 -4.49 2.34 -0.13
CA ASN A 356 -5.05 3.20 0.90
C ASN A 356 -6.39 2.68 1.45
N PRO A 357 -6.95 3.30 2.51
CA PRO A 357 -8.20 2.84 3.14
C PRO A 357 -9.45 2.88 2.25
N VAL A 358 -9.39 3.44 1.04
CA VAL A 358 -10.53 3.48 0.09
C VAL A 358 -10.33 2.52 -1.10
N ASP A 359 -9.43 1.55 -0.96
CA ASP A 359 -9.06 0.53 -1.96
C ASP A 359 -8.42 1.11 -3.23
N ALA A 360 -7.85 2.32 -3.17
CA ALA A 360 -6.99 2.79 -4.24
C ALA A 360 -5.62 2.11 -4.12
N ILE A 361 -5.08 1.66 -5.25
CA ILE A 361 -3.82 0.93 -5.34
C ILE A 361 -2.90 1.67 -6.30
N THR A 362 -1.68 1.97 -5.89
CA THR A 362 -0.62 2.41 -6.78
C THR A 362 0.28 1.24 -7.15
N GLY A 363 0.99 1.37 -8.25
CA GLY A 363 2.01 0.41 -8.65
C GLY A 363 2.67 0.83 -9.95
N VAL A 364 3.50 -0.07 -10.47
CA VAL A 364 4.15 0.06 -11.76
C VAL A 364 3.63 -0.99 -12.72
N TYR A 365 3.63 -0.69 -14.02
CA TYR A 365 3.71 -1.74 -15.03
C TYR A 365 4.95 -1.56 -15.88
N ILE A 366 5.57 -2.67 -16.24
CA ILE A 366 6.72 -2.73 -17.13
C ILE A 366 6.18 -3.06 -18.52
N ASP A 367 6.42 -2.18 -19.48
CA ASP A 367 5.94 -2.34 -20.86
C ASP A 367 6.82 -3.31 -21.67
N ALA A 368 6.50 -3.49 -22.96
CA ALA A 368 7.25 -4.38 -23.84
C ALA A 368 8.68 -3.88 -24.16
N SER A 369 9.00 -2.64 -23.81
CA SER A 369 10.32 -1.99 -23.97
C SER A 369 11.11 -1.93 -22.66
N ASP A 370 10.63 -2.63 -21.62
CA ASP A 370 11.17 -2.65 -20.26
C ASP A 370 11.16 -1.28 -19.55
N VAL A 371 10.23 -0.39 -19.92
CA VAL A 371 10.06 0.93 -19.29
C VAL A 371 9.02 0.84 -18.15
N ASN A 372 9.31 1.50 -17.03
CA ASN A 372 8.43 1.56 -15.87
C ASN A 372 7.40 2.68 -16.00
N HIS A 373 6.12 2.34 -15.87
CA HIS A 373 5.03 3.31 -15.88
C HIS A 373 4.21 3.27 -14.60
N GLY A 374 3.89 4.44 -14.05
CA GLY A 374 3.05 4.53 -12.87
C GLY A 374 1.59 4.21 -13.20
N PHE A 375 0.89 3.51 -12.31
CA PHE A 375 -0.56 3.39 -12.37
C PHE A 375 -1.24 3.69 -11.03
N LEU A 376 -2.49 4.14 -11.12
CA LEU A 376 -3.44 4.27 -10.02
C LEU A 376 -4.71 3.48 -10.38
N ARG A 377 -5.01 2.45 -9.61
CA ARG A 377 -6.25 1.68 -9.68
C ARG A 377 -7.18 2.12 -8.57
N GLY A 378 -8.39 2.58 -8.88
CA GLY A 378 -9.34 3.02 -7.86
C GLY A 378 -10.77 3.10 -8.39
N LYS A 379 -11.74 3.28 -7.49
CA LYS A 379 -13.13 3.49 -7.90
C LYS A 379 -13.25 4.86 -8.58
N PRO A 380 -13.99 4.99 -9.69
CA PRO A 380 -14.15 6.27 -10.35
C PRO A 380 -14.77 7.28 -9.39
N VAL A 381 -14.09 8.40 -9.19
CA VAL A 381 -14.60 9.54 -8.43
C VAL A 381 -15.66 10.23 -9.27
N SER A 382 -16.87 9.67 -9.34
CA SER A 382 -17.94 10.34 -10.07
C SER A 382 -18.39 11.56 -9.26
N ARG A 383 -18.15 12.77 -9.81
CA ARG A 383 -18.78 14.02 -9.34
C ARG A 383 -20.32 13.89 -9.29
N SER A 384 -20.89 12.99 -10.10
CA SER A 384 -22.32 12.67 -10.09
C SER A 384 -22.81 11.99 -8.82
N TRP A 385 -22.02 11.14 -8.15
CA TRP A 385 -22.45 10.49 -6.91
C TRP A 385 -22.66 11.51 -5.78
N TYR A 386 -21.83 12.55 -5.72
CA TYR A 386 -21.98 13.64 -4.74
C TYR A 386 -23.28 14.42 -4.96
N LEU A 387 -23.63 14.71 -6.21
CA LEU A 387 -24.89 15.36 -6.58
C LEU A 387 -26.10 14.42 -6.40
N PHE A 388 -25.94 13.12 -6.64
CA PHE A 388 -27.00 12.13 -6.46
C PHE A 388 -27.33 11.92 -4.98
N SER A 389 -26.33 11.83 -4.09
CA SER A 389 -26.55 11.75 -2.64
C SER A 389 -27.22 13.00 -2.08
N VAL A 390 -26.84 14.19 -2.58
CA VAL A 390 -27.49 15.46 -2.21
C VAL A 390 -28.92 15.51 -2.76
N ALA A 391 -29.17 15.07 -3.99
CA ALA A 391 -30.50 15.02 -4.59
C ALA A 391 -31.43 14.01 -3.90
N VAL A 392 -30.94 12.83 -3.52
CA VAL A 392 -31.72 11.82 -2.79
C VAL A 392 -32.09 12.34 -1.39
N LEU A 393 -31.16 12.97 -0.66
CA LEU A 393 -31.45 13.61 0.62
C LEU A 393 -32.45 14.79 0.47
N TYR A 394 -32.36 15.56 -0.61
CA TYR A 394 -33.30 16.65 -0.89
C TYR A 394 -34.70 16.13 -1.24
N THR A 395 -34.80 15.03 -1.99
CA THR A 395 -36.07 14.43 -2.43
C THR A 395 -36.78 13.72 -1.28
N ILE A 396 -36.05 13.05 -0.38
CA ILE A 396 -36.60 12.44 0.85
C ILE A 396 -37.25 13.53 1.73
N SER A 397 -36.66 14.73 1.81
CA SER A 397 -37.20 15.85 2.59
C SER A 397 -38.51 16.46 2.04
N LEU A 398 -38.86 16.15 0.78
CA LEU A 398 -40.01 16.72 0.07
C LEU A 398 -41.16 15.72 -0.12
N THR A 399 -41.00 14.46 0.31
CA THR A 399 -42.10 13.48 0.24
C THR A 399 -43.13 13.71 1.36
N PRO A 400 -44.44 13.79 1.04
CA PRO A 400 -45.48 14.09 2.03
C PRO A 400 -45.56 13.11 3.21
N ARG A 401 -45.14 11.85 3.01
CA ARG A 401 -45.18 10.80 4.04
C ARG A 401 -44.17 10.96 5.18
N PHE A 402 -43.15 11.81 5.04
CA PHE A 402 -42.19 12.07 6.12
C PHE A 402 -42.62 13.19 7.07
N ARG A 403 -43.69 13.94 6.74
CA ARG A 403 -44.22 15.02 7.59
C ARG A 403 -45.07 14.52 8.77
N GLU A 404 -45.45 13.25 8.82
CA GLU A 404 -46.39 12.75 9.85
C GLU A 404 -45.71 12.11 11.08
N VAL A 405 -44.40 11.87 11.08
CA VAL A 405 -43.74 11.08 12.16
C VAL A 405 -42.91 11.90 13.16
N ARG A 406 -42.72 13.21 12.98
CA ARG A 406 -42.03 14.03 14.00
C ARG A 406 -42.69 15.38 14.18
N GLY A 407 -43.15 15.62 15.42
CA GLY A 407 -43.82 16.85 15.84
C GLY A 407 -43.00 18.13 15.61
N PRO A 408 -43.65 19.30 15.67
CA PRO A 408 -43.19 20.57 15.07
C PRO A 408 -41.96 21.26 15.69
N CYS A 409 -41.12 20.58 16.49
CA CYS A 409 -40.04 21.24 17.24
C CYS A 409 -38.59 20.95 16.81
N LEU A 410 -38.32 20.10 15.81
CA LEU A 410 -36.92 19.73 15.45
C LEU A 410 -36.44 20.14 14.04
N LEU A 411 -37.31 20.61 13.15
CA LEU A 411 -36.92 20.99 11.78
C LEU A 411 -36.05 22.26 11.67
N PRO A 412 -36.23 23.33 12.48
CA PRO A 412 -35.41 24.54 12.34
C PRO A 412 -33.95 24.32 12.74
N GLN A 413 -33.66 23.42 13.67
CA GLN A 413 -32.30 23.19 14.19
C GLN A 413 -31.42 22.41 13.21
N ILE A 414 -31.95 21.39 12.53
CA ILE A 414 -31.20 20.59 11.55
C ILE A 414 -30.87 21.42 10.30
N ASN A 415 -31.80 22.27 9.86
CA ASN A 415 -31.61 23.12 8.68
C ASN A 415 -30.58 24.25 8.93
N THR A 416 -30.44 24.68 10.19
CA THR A 416 -29.47 25.70 10.59
C THR A 416 -28.06 25.11 10.72
N GLN A 417 -27.93 23.90 11.27
CA GLN A 417 -26.62 23.23 11.37
C GLN A 417 -26.05 22.76 10.03
N LEU A 418 -26.91 22.30 9.10
CA LEU A 418 -26.47 21.97 7.74
C LEU A 418 -26.05 23.22 6.96
N LYS A 419 -26.76 24.35 7.09
CA LYS A 419 -26.37 25.61 6.45
C LYS A 419 -25.09 26.21 7.06
N GLN A 420 -24.89 26.09 8.37
CA GLN A 420 -23.67 26.56 9.03
C GLN A 420 -22.46 25.69 8.67
N GLY A 421 -22.59 24.36 8.66
CA GLY A 421 -21.52 23.45 8.25
C GLY A 421 -21.12 23.55 6.77
N VAL A 422 -22.09 23.84 5.89
CA VAL A 422 -21.83 24.11 4.46
C VAL A 422 -21.15 25.47 4.27
N ASN A 423 -21.59 26.51 4.97
CA ASN A 423 -20.99 27.84 4.86
C ASN A 423 -19.58 27.93 5.48
N GLU A 424 -19.27 27.19 6.54
CA GLU A 424 -17.91 27.14 7.11
C GLU A 424 -16.92 26.39 6.21
N ARG A 425 -17.35 25.30 5.54
CA ARG A 425 -16.49 24.58 4.58
C ARG A 425 -16.29 25.34 3.27
N ILE A 426 -17.28 26.12 2.84
CA ILE A 426 -17.14 27.05 1.72
C ILE A 426 -16.23 28.22 2.11
N ARG A 427 -16.43 28.87 3.27
CA ARG A 427 -15.55 29.97 3.72
C ARG A 427 -14.08 29.54 3.84
N ARG A 428 -13.79 28.37 4.42
CA ARG A 428 -12.42 27.85 4.51
C ARG A 428 -11.77 27.54 3.15
N ARG A 429 -12.56 27.29 2.09
CA ARG A 429 -12.04 27.08 0.72
C ARG A 429 -11.88 28.37 -0.10
N TYR A 430 -12.50 29.48 0.30
CA TYR A 430 -12.43 30.75 -0.44
C TYR A 430 -11.61 31.85 0.24
N THR A 431 -11.15 31.68 1.49
CA THR A 431 -10.21 32.63 2.13
C THR A 431 -8.74 32.46 1.72
N HIS A 432 -8.37 31.39 1.00
CA HIS A 432 -6.99 31.23 0.48
C HIS A 432 -6.80 31.75 -0.97
N THR A 433 -7.82 32.37 -1.56
CA THR A 433 -7.77 32.83 -2.97
C THR A 433 -8.09 34.33 -3.12
N ALA A 434 -8.04 35.12 -2.03
CA ALA A 434 -8.38 36.55 -2.05
C ALA A 434 -7.37 37.45 -1.29
N LEU A 435 -6.11 37.04 -1.16
CA LEU A 435 -5.00 37.91 -0.72
C LEU A 435 -3.79 37.76 -1.65
N ALA A 436 -4.03 37.90 -2.96
CA ALA A 436 -2.98 38.08 -3.97
C ALA A 436 -3.56 38.82 -5.18
N GLN A 437 -4.14 39.99 -4.94
CA GLN A 437 -4.37 41.06 -5.92
C GLN A 437 -4.78 42.30 -5.11
N ASP A 438 -4.02 43.39 -5.29
CA ASP A 438 -4.04 44.68 -4.60
C ASP A 438 -3.25 44.81 -3.28
N ALA A 439 -1.91 44.83 -3.40
CA ALA A 439 -0.99 45.79 -2.76
C ALA A 439 0.39 45.71 -3.43
#